data_AF-A0A5N9DW91-F1
#
_entry.id   AF-A0A5N9DW91-F1
#
_cell.length_a   1.000
_cell.length_b   1.000
_cell.length_c   1.000
_cell.angle_alpha   90.00
_cell.angle_beta   90.00
_cell.angle_gamma   90.00
#
_symmetry.space_group_name_H-M   'P 1'
#
loop_
_entity.id
_entity.type
_entity.pdbx_description
1 polymer ?
#
loop_
_entity_poly.entity_id
_entity_poly.type
_entity_poly.pdbx_seq_one_letter_code
_entity_poly.pdbx_strand_id
1 'polypeptide(L)'
;MGLDMGQTVLQLDQLTRSVRGASEARDARLTALINAAAGIDPKTATAKTADTRQRPYLAAEVEESLLGAYPPSEPPADWVVAAVDGSHIDVDRHLPVACYLLNFGGCVLTYGSNPNATLFSHPYLATTPEELYISDPTNSTGEEMISGALLGLVRTVKELETLAKTVEECPPGLPVLGLVDGSLVLWGLSGHAYRPYVSDAIINDGLLPAMKRLEKLAETRPVALAAYVSFPRSTEAVNAVRCSLCPHDNAVCTQSCNNRRSTQQPCDGANEFLDRDIFQRLLEPGWRSPVYKTNSSVSRESYDEAHKVYFFYVNAGEEIGRVEVPKWVANNETLLSLTHSLVWDQCQRGQGYPVAISESHEQAVVSAGDRRVFRRLLTDSLERQGLSAATSQKDRSKRSPWV
;
A
#
# COMPACT_ATOMS: atom_id res chain seq x y z
N MET A 1 17.90 22.07 23.63
CA MET A 1 17.40 21.25 24.75
C MET A 1 17.14 19.85 24.20
N GLY A 2 17.78 18.83 24.77
CA GLY A 2 17.50 17.44 24.41
C GLY A 2 16.28 16.90 25.15
N LEU A 3 15.72 15.80 24.66
CA LEU A 3 14.67 15.04 25.34
C LEU A 3 15.21 14.46 26.66
N ASP A 4 14.46 14.63 27.76
CA ASP A 4 14.81 14.01 29.06
C ASP A 4 14.32 12.56 29.11
N MET A 5 15.24 11.64 28.79
CA MET A 5 14.96 10.21 28.77
C MET A 5 14.63 9.64 30.17
N GLY A 6 15.09 10.27 31.26
CA GLY A 6 14.80 9.81 32.62
C GLY A 6 13.32 9.98 32.97
N GLN A 7 12.75 11.12 32.62
CA GLN A 7 11.30 11.37 32.77
C GLN A 7 10.48 10.47 31.84
N THR A 8 10.94 10.24 30.61
CA THR A 8 10.24 9.36 29.67
C THR A 8 10.20 7.91 30.14
N VAL A 9 11.29 7.38 30.70
CA VAL A 9 11.33 5.99 31.22
C VAL A 9 10.29 5.77 32.32
N LEU A 10 10.12 6.72 33.25
CA LEU A 10 9.11 6.60 34.31
C LEU A 10 7.68 6.58 33.75
N GLN A 11 7.40 7.36 32.71
CA GLN A 11 6.10 7.36 32.03
C GLN A 11 5.86 6.04 31.27
N LEU A 12 6.91 5.47 30.65
CA LEU A 12 6.84 4.17 29.99
C LEU A 12 6.55 3.04 30.99
N ASP A 13 7.20 3.03 32.16
CA ASP A 13 6.96 2.03 33.20
C ASP A 13 5.50 2.08 33.72
N GLN A 14 4.96 3.29 33.88
CA GLN A 14 3.54 3.47 34.26
C GLN A 14 2.59 2.94 33.18
N LEU A 15 2.91 3.19 31.90
CA LEU A 15 2.15 2.67 30.77
C LEU A 15 2.20 1.13 30.72
N THR A 16 3.37 0.52 30.86
CA THR A 16 3.51 -0.96 30.78
C THR A 16 2.71 -1.67 31.88
N ARG A 17 2.66 -1.09 33.09
CA ARG A 17 1.86 -1.66 34.20
C ARG A 17 0.36 -1.61 33.94
N SER A 18 -0.16 -0.52 33.35
CA SER A 18 -1.59 -0.40 33.05
C SER A 18 -2.04 -1.33 31.92
N VAL A 19 -1.15 -1.62 30.96
CA VAL A 19 -1.42 -2.52 29.82
C VAL A 19 -1.59 -3.98 30.26
N ARG A 20 -0.86 -4.46 31.28
CA ARG A 20 -0.86 -5.88 31.65
C ARG A 20 -2.22 -6.40 32.12
N GLY A 21 -2.93 -5.66 32.97
CA GLY A 21 -4.28 -6.06 33.43
C GLY A 21 -5.37 -5.91 32.37
N ALA A 22 -5.23 -4.95 31.46
CA ALA A 22 -6.14 -4.79 30.32
C ALA A 22 -5.97 -5.90 29.27
N SER A 23 -4.82 -6.59 29.25
CA SER A 23 -4.50 -7.62 28.27
C SER A 23 -5.39 -8.85 28.35
N GLU A 24 -5.68 -9.37 29.55
CA GLU A 24 -6.50 -10.58 29.72
C GLU A 24 -7.96 -10.35 29.32
N ALA A 25 -8.54 -9.22 29.76
CA ALA A 25 -9.90 -8.84 29.38
C ALA A 25 -10.01 -8.61 27.86
N ARG A 26 -8.98 -8.02 27.25
CA ARG A 26 -8.90 -7.84 25.80
C ARG A 26 -8.84 -9.17 25.06
N ASP A 27 -8.05 -10.13 25.53
CA ASP A 27 -7.91 -11.44 24.88
C ASP A 27 -9.20 -12.27 24.97
N ALA A 28 -9.87 -12.26 26.13
CA ALA A 28 -11.18 -12.89 26.29
C ALA A 28 -12.22 -12.29 25.33
N ARG A 29 -12.22 -10.97 25.15
CA ARG A 29 -13.12 -10.27 24.22
C ARG A 29 -12.82 -10.59 22.75
N LEU A 30 -11.55 -10.71 22.38
CA LEU A 30 -11.15 -11.12 21.03
C LEU A 30 -11.61 -12.56 20.74
N THR A 31 -11.42 -13.46 21.71
CA THR A 31 -11.86 -14.86 21.60
C THR A 31 -13.37 -14.94 21.44
N ALA A 32 -14.13 -14.16 22.23
CA ALA A 32 -15.59 -14.09 22.10
C ALA A 32 -16.04 -13.57 20.72
N LEU A 33 -15.37 -12.54 20.20
CA LEU A 33 -15.65 -11.99 18.86
C LEU A 33 -15.41 -13.02 17.75
N ILE A 34 -14.27 -13.73 17.80
CA ILE A 34 -13.93 -14.78 16.84
C ILE A 34 -14.95 -15.93 16.90
N ASN A 35 -15.32 -16.39 18.09
CA ASN A 35 -16.31 -17.45 18.27
C ASN A 35 -17.69 -17.05 17.75
N ALA A 36 -18.11 -15.80 17.98
CA ALA A 36 -19.35 -15.27 17.44
C ALA A 36 -19.33 -15.21 15.90
N ALA A 37 -18.20 -14.78 15.33
CA ALA A 37 -18.01 -14.71 13.88
C ALA A 37 -18.00 -16.09 13.21
N ALA A 38 -17.44 -17.12 13.87
CA ALA A 38 -17.42 -18.49 13.36
C ALA A 38 -18.82 -19.11 13.20
N GLY A 39 -19.82 -18.60 13.91
CA GLY A 39 -21.22 -19.03 13.77
C GLY A 39 -21.97 -18.40 12.59
N ILE A 40 -21.36 -17.46 11.86
CA ILE A 40 -21.99 -16.78 10.72
C ILE A 40 -21.73 -17.57 9.43
N ASP A 41 -22.80 -17.98 8.75
CA ASP A 41 -22.68 -18.65 7.47
C ASP A 41 -22.22 -17.68 6.35
N PRO A 42 -21.51 -18.18 5.32
CA PRO A 42 -21.04 -17.36 4.20
C PRO A 42 -22.11 -16.51 3.53
N LYS A 43 -23.33 -17.01 3.35
CA LYS A 43 -24.38 -16.27 2.62
C LYS A 43 -24.83 -15.06 3.44
N THR A 44 -24.95 -15.23 4.75
CA THR A 44 -25.25 -14.13 5.67
C THR A 44 -24.11 -13.12 5.69
N ALA A 45 -22.84 -13.58 5.74
CA ALA A 45 -21.68 -12.70 5.69
C ALA A 45 -21.66 -11.87 4.40
N THR A 46 -21.84 -12.49 3.22
CA THR A 46 -21.92 -11.77 1.93
C THR A 46 -23.06 -10.77 1.92
N ALA A 47 -24.28 -11.17 2.30
CA ALA A 47 -25.44 -10.28 2.30
C ALA A 47 -25.26 -9.09 3.27
N LYS A 48 -24.65 -9.33 4.44
CA LYS A 48 -24.38 -8.29 5.44
C LYS A 48 -23.17 -7.44 5.10
N THR A 49 -22.23 -7.88 4.27
CA THR A 49 -21.00 -7.13 3.96
C THR A 49 -21.03 -6.43 2.61
N ALA A 50 -21.98 -6.81 1.74
CA ALA A 50 -22.31 -6.08 0.53
C ALA A 50 -22.45 -4.57 0.82
N ASP A 51 -21.85 -3.76 -0.04
CA ASP A 51 -21.77 -2.31 0.16
C ASP A 51 -23.15 -1.65 0.14
N THR A 52 -23.53 -1.03 1.25
CA THR A 52 -24.77 -0.25 1.34
C THR A 52 -24.57 1.24 1.06
N ARG A 53 -23.33 1.70 0.82
CA ARG A 53 -22.89 3.11 0.70
C ARG A 53 -23.24 4.03 1.89
N GLN A 54 -24.06 3.57 2.81
CA GLN A 54 -24.64 4.31 3.93
C GLN A 54 -23.93 4.03 5.26
N ARG A 55 -22.92 3.14 5.27
CA ARG A 55 -22.19 2.78 6.48
C ARG A 55 -21.21 3.87 6.88
N PRO A 56 -21.11 4.20 8.19
CA PRO A 56 -20.15 5.19 8.69
C PRO A 56 -18.73 4.61 8.90
N TYR A 57 -18.51 3.38 8.44
CA TYR A 57 -17.23 2.68 8.53
C TYR A 57 -17.00 1.81 7.30
N LEU A 58 -15.74 1.56 7.03
CA LEU A 58 -15.29 0.69 5.96
C LEU A 58 -15.27 -0.77 6.44
N ALA A 59 -16.09 -1.61 5.83
CA ALA A 59 -16.11 -3.05 6.06
C ALA A 59 -15.73 -3.76 4.75
N ALA A 60 -14.92 -4.82 4.85
CA ALA A 60 -14.60 -5.65 3.70
C ALA A 60 -15.87 -6.35 3.20
N GLU A 61 -16.00 -6.51 1.89
CA GLU A 61 -17.02 -7.37 1.29
C GLU A 61 -16.52 -8.81 1.28
N VAL A 62 -17.33 -9.73 1.80
CA VAL A 62 -17.01 -11.15 1.98
C VAL A 62 -17.64 -11.97 0.85
N GLU A 63 -16.83 -12.73 0.13
CA GLU A 63 -17.29 -13.59 -0.96
C GLU A 63 -17.29 -15.07 -0.61
N GLU A 64 -16.25 -15.56 0.08
CA GLU A 64 -16.12 -16.98 0.42
C GLU A 64 -16.50 -17.30 1.88
N SER A 65 -15.88 -16.63 2.84
CA SER A 65 -16.06 -16.87 4.27
C SER A 65 -15.64 -15.64 5.05
N LEU A 66 -16.34 -15.41 6.17
CA LEU A 66 -16.04 -14.27 7.04
C LEU A 66 -14.67 -14.43 7.70
N LEU A 67 -14.35 -15.63 8.20
CA LEU A 67 -13.07 -16.01 8.79
C LEU A 67 -12.64 -17.37 8.24
N GLY A 68 -11.34 -17.62 8.20
CA GLY A 68 -10.78 -18.86 7.70
C GLY A 68 -9.26 -18.86 7.76
N ALA A 69 -8.67 -20.01 7.49
CA ALA A 69 -7.24 -20.20 7.44
C ALA A 69 -6.91 -21.20 6.32
N TYR A 70 -6.03 -20.82 5.41
CA TYR A 70 -5.65 -21.62 4.25
C TYR A 70 -4.12 -21.76 4.19
N PRO A 71 -3.57 -22.98 4.06
CA PRO A 71 -2.14 -23.19 4.00
C PRO A 71 -1.56 -22.71 2.66
N PRO A 72 -0.27 -22.35 2.61
CA PRO A 72 0.40 -22.04 1.35
C PRO A 72 0.56 -23.30 0.50
N SER A 73 0.49 -23.14 -0.81
CA SER A 73 0.83 -24.20 -1.76
C SER A 73 2.34 -24.28 -1.95
N GLU A 74 2.82 -25.38 -2.55
CA GLU A 74 4.22 -25.45 -2.97
C GLU A 74 4.47 -24.44 -4.10
N PRO A 75 5.57 -23.67 -4.04
CA PRO A 75 5.95 -22.80 -5.14
C PRO A 75 6.29 -23.63 -6.39
N PRO A 76 6.14 -23.06 -7.59
CA PRO A 76 6.62 -23.69 -8.83
C PRO A 76 8.13 -23.99 -8.74
N ALA A 77 8.64 -24.88 -9.60
CA ALA A 77 10.06 -25.23 -9.59
C ALA A 77 10.99 -24.06 -9.98
N ASP A 78 10.54 -23.25 -10.95
CA ASP A 78 11.24 -22.07 -11.45
C ASP A 78 10.27 -20.89 -11.47
N TRP A 79 10.70 -19.72 -10.97
CA TRP A 79 9.87 -18.52 -10.96
C TRP A 79 10.69 -17.25 -10.89
N VAL A 80 10.01 -16.11 -11.06
CA VAL A 80 10.59 -14.78 -10.92
C VAL A 80 9.76 -13.96 -9.92
N VAL A 81 10.44 -13.22 -9.07
CA VAL A 81 9.84 -12.14 -8.28
C VAL A 81 10.47 -10.82 -8.73
N ALA A 82 9.63 -9.87 -9.11
CA ALA A 82 10.06 -8.52 -9.48
C ALA A 82 9.42 -7.51 -8.53
N ALA A 83 10.20 -6.55 -8.04
CA ALA A 83 9.71 -5.44 -7.22
C ALA A 83 10.34 -4.13 -7.67
N VAL A 84 9.59 -3.04 -7.54
CA VAL A 84 10.04 -1.68 -7.80
C VAL A 84 9.57 -0.78 -6.67
N ASP A 85 10.46 0.08 -6.20
CA ASP A 85 10.17 1.15 -5.24
C ASP A 85 10.68 2.49 -5.77
N GLY A 86 10.13 3.59 -5.24
CA GLY A 86 10.41 4.93 -5.68
C GLY A 86 10.72 5.87 -4.53
N SER A 87 11.73 6.71 -4.74
CA SER A 87 11.95 7.91 -3.93
C SER A 87 12.00 9.16 -4.78
N HIS A 88 11.92 10.33 -4.16
CA HIS A 88 11.87 11.57 -4.90
C HIS A 88 12.53 12.76 -4.21
N ILE A 89 12.95 13.73 -5.01
CA ILE A 89 13.24 15.10 -4.62
C ILE A 89 12.08 15.95 -5.11
N ASP A 90 11.35 16.53 -4.17
CA ASP A 90 10.19 17.37 -4.45
C ASP A 90 10.59 18.72 -5.05
N VAL A 91 9.61 19.41 -5.64
CA VAL A 91 9.77 20.75 -6.19
C VAL A 91 10.22 21.72 -5.09
N ASP A 92 11.41 22.27 -5.23
CA ASP A 92 11.95 23.24 -4.28
C ASP A 92 11.78 24.67 -4.79
N ARG A 93 10.90 25.42 -4.12
CA ARG A 93 10.67 26.85 -4.38
C ARG A 93 11.89 27.76 -4.19
N HIS A 94 12.96 27.24 -3.59
CA HIS A 94 14.22 27.97 -3.43
C HIS A 94 15.19 27.74 -4.59
N LEU A 95 14.86 26.82 -5.50
CA LEU A 95 15.58 26.63 -6.74
C LEU A 95 15.04 27.60 -7.81
N PRO A 96 15.92 28.09 -8.71
CA PRO A 96 15.55 29.04 -9.76
C PRO A 96 14.70 28.41 -10.88
N VAL A 97 14.62 27.07 -10.95
CA VAL A 97 13.85 26.32 -11.94
C VAL A 97 12.99 25.29 -11.21
N ALA A 98 11.72 25.21 -11.58
CA ALA A 98 10.83 24.16 -11.10
C ALA A 98 11.21 22.83 -11.75
N CYS A 99 11.57 21.85 -10.92
CA CYS A 99 11.79 20.47 -11.34
C CYS A 99 11.58 19.57 -10.12
N TYR A 100 11.23 18.31 -10.37
CA TYR A 100 11.30 17.25 -9.37
C TYR A 100 12.09 16.08 -9.95
N LEU A 101 12.73 15.30 -9.07
CA LEU A 101 13.45 14.09 -9.43
C LEU A 101 12.69 12.90 -8.86
N LEU A 102 12.41 11.90 -9.68
CA LEU A 102 12.01 10.56 -9.24
C LEU A 102 13.21 9.63 -9.40
N ASN A 103 13.44 8.74 -8.45
CA ASN A 103 14.42 7.66 -8.59
C ASN A 103 13.71 6.34 -8.34
N PHE A 104 13.74 5.45 -9.32
CA PHE A 104 13.13 4.12 -9.24
C PHE A 104 14.21 3.07 -9.04
N GLY A 105 14.13 2.37 -7.91
CA GLY A 105 14.94 1.20 -7.62
C GLY A 105 14.16 -0.06 -7.94
N GLY A 106 14.82 -1.05 -8.54
CA GLY A 106 14.16 -2.31 -8.87
C GLY A 106 15.02 -3.53 -8.59
N CYS A 107 14.33 -4.63 -8.32
CA CYS A 107 14.91 -5.92 -8.00
C CYS A 107 14.15 -7.03 -8.75
N VAL A 108 14.88 -7.85 -9.51
CA VAL A 108 14.35 -9.03 -10.19
C VAL A 108 15.13 -10.25 -9.73
N LEU A 109 14.46 -11.17 -9.06
CA LEU A 109 15.02 -12.39 -8.50
C LEU A 109 14.44 -13.60 -9.24
N THR A 110 15.29 -14.34 -9.94
CA THR A 110 14.94 -15.61 -10.58
C THR A 110 15.36 -16.75 -9.66
N TYR A 111 14.43 -17.66 -9.41
CA TYR A 111 14.60 -18.83 -8.55
C TYR A 111 14.43 -20.12 -9.35
N GLY A 112 14.94 -21.21 -8.80
CA GLY A 112 14.89 -22.55 -9.39
C GLY A 112 16.23 -22.98 -9.98
N SER A 113 16.16 -23.59 -11.16
CA SER A 113 17.25 -24.26 -11.87
C SER A 113 18.33 -23.31 -12.39
N ASN A 114 17.95 -22.08 -12.73
CA ASN A 114 18.86 -21.05 -13.25
C ASN A 114 18.72 -19.75 -12.42
N PRO A 115 19.24 -19.73 -11.18
CA PRO A 115 19.06 -18.60 -10.28
C PRO A 115 19.80 -17.36 -10.79
N ASN A 116 19.19 -16.19 -10.67
CA ASN A 116 19.77 -14.91 -11.05
C ASN A 116 19.19 -13.78 -10.20
N ALA A 117 19.93 -12.67 -10.08
CA ALA A 117 19.48 -11.45 -9.45
C ALA A 117 19.92 -10.24 -10.29
N THR A 118 18.95 -9.39 -10.64
CA THR A 118 19.19 -8.13 -11.34
C THR A 118 18.67 -6.98 -10.49
N LEU A 119 19.54 -6.05 -10.14
CA LEU A 119 19.22 -4.83 -9.40
C LEU A 119 19.47 -3.61 -10.30
N PHE A 120 18.61 -2.61 -10.22
CA PHE A 120 18.78 -1.37 -10.97
C PHE A 120 18.31 -0.13 -10.21
N SER A 121 18.85 1.03 -10.57
CA SER A 121 18.41 2.36 -10.10
C SER A 121 18.34 3.29 -11.31
N HIS A 122 17.18 3.90 -11.53
CA HIS A 122 16.92 4.77 -12.67
C HIS A 122 16.34 6.11 -12.22
N PRO A 123 17.13 7.20 -12.31
CA PRO A 123 16.63 8.55 -12.04
C PRO A 123 15.88 9.10 -13.25
N TYR A 124 14.84 9.89 -12.98
CA TYR A 124 14.04 10.64 -13.95
C TYR A 124 13.83 12.07 -13.46
N LEU A 125 14.31 13.04 -14.22
CA LEU A 125 14.16 14.46 -13.90
C LEU A 125 13.02 15.06 -14.74
N ALA A 126 11.93 15.43 -14.09
CA ALA A 126 10.84 16.14 -14.72
C ALA A 126 11.18 17.64 -14.82
N THR A 127 11.07 18.18 -16.03
CA THR A 127 11.49 19.56 -16.32
C THR A 127 10.53 20.31 -17.22
N THR A 128 9.67 19.62 -17.98
CA THR A 128 8.74 20.31 -18.88
C THR A 128 7.43 20.66 -18.17
N PRO A 129 6.70 21.70 -18.62
CA PRO A 129 5.41 22.05 -18.03
C PRO A 129 4.43 20.88 -17.95
N GLU A 130 4.39 20.04 -18.98
CA GLU A 130 3.50 18.88 -19.07
C GLU A 130 3.84 17.78 -18.05
N GLU A 131 5.07 17.76 -17.53
CA GLU A 131 5.49 16.83 -16.49
C GLU A 131 5.35 17.42 -15.08
N LEU A 132 5.34 18.75 -14.98
CA LEU A 132 5.28 19.49 -13.72
C LEU A 132 3.85 19.83 -13.30
N TYR A 133 2.91 19.79 -14.24
CA TYR A 133 1.52 20.14 -14.02
C TYR A 133 0.59 19.08 -14.59
N ILE A 134 -0.51 18.83 -13.90
CA ILE A 134 -1.67 18.15 -14.47
C ILE A 134 -2.65 19.24 -14.90
N SER A 135 -2.91 19.31 -16.20
CA SER A 135 -3.81 20.32 -16.78
C SER A 135 -5.23 19.76 -16.94
N ASP A 136 -6.23 20.63 -16.75
CA ASP A 136 -7.63 20.31 -16.97
C ASP A 136 -7.93 20.28 -18.48
N PRO A 137 -8.36 19.14 -19.04
CA PRO A 137 -8.62 19.01 -20.48
C PRO A 137 -9.80 19.88 -20.95
N THR A 138 -10.65 20.33 -20.03
CA THR A 138 -11.85 21.12 -20.32
C THR A 138 -11.67 22.61 -20.06
N ASN A 139 -10.62 22.99 -19.33
CA ASN A 139 -10.34 24.37 -18.96
C ASN A 139 -8.84 24.67 -18.99
N SER A 140 -8.40 25.44 -19.97
CA SER A 140 -6.98 25.80 -20.16
C SER A 140 -6.36 26.64 -19.04
N THR A 141 -7.16 27.09 -18.06
CA THR A 141 -6.66 27.79 -16.86
C THR A 141 -6.60 26.91 -15.61
N GLY A 142 -7.14 25.69 -15.69
CA GLY A 142 -7.09 24.72 -14.60
C GLY A 142 -5.82 23.92 -14.68
N GLU A 143 -4.88 24.14 -13.76
CA GLU A 143 -3.67 23.33 -13.65
C GLU A 143 -3.35 23.10 -12.18
N GLU A 144 -2.84 21.91 -11.88
CA GLU A 144 -2.37 21.53 -10.54
C GLU A 144 -0.89 21.17 -10.62
N MET A 145 -0.06 21.85 -9.83
CA MET A 145 1.38 21.57 -9.80
C MET A 145 1.66 20.26 -9.06
N ILE A 146 2.40 19.37 -9.70
CA ILE A 146 2.82 18.10 -9.12
C ILE A 146 3.88 18.37 -8.06
N SER A 147 3.45 18.37 -6.80
CA SER A 147 4.31 18.56 -5.62
C SER A 147 3.71 17.90 -4.37
N GLY A 148 4.54 17.70 -3.34
CA GLY A 148 4.10 17.15 -2.05
C GLY A 148 3.35 15.82 -2.19
N ALA A 149 2.13 15.77 -1.66
CA ALA A 149 1.30 14.55 -1.70
C ALA A 149 0.94 14.13 -3.13
N LEU A 150 0.76 15.07 -4.07
CA LEU A 150 0.44 14.75 -5.46
C LEU A 150 1.65 14.13 -6.17
N LEU A 151 2.86 14.63 -5.91
CA LEU A 151 4.09 14.01 -6.39
C LEU A 151 4.26 12.57 -5.86
N GLY A 152 3.86 12.34 -4.60
CA GLY A 152 3.81 10.98 -4.04
C GLY A 152 2.89 10.04 -4.82
N LEU A 153 1.71 10.51 -5.25
CA LEU A 153 0.78 9.73 -6.08
C LEU A 153 1.33 9.48 -7.48
N VAL A 154 1.89 10.50 -8.14
CA VAL A 154 2.55 10.37 -9.46
C VAL A 154 3.69 9.35 -9.38
N ARG A 155 4.49 9.40 -8.31
CA ARG A 155 5.55 8.43 -8.08
C ARG A 155 5.01 7.01 -7.95
N THR A 156 3.96 6.77 -7.16
CA THR A 156 3.35 5.44 -7.02
C THR A 156 2.81 4.88 -8.34
N VAL A 157 2.22 5.72 -9.19
CA VAL A 157 1.82 5.31 -10.54
C VAL A 157 3.05 4.90 -11.37
N LYS A 158 4.10 5.72 -11.37
CA LYS A 158 5.32 5.45 -12.15
C LYS A 158 6.14 4.27 -11.62
N GLU A 159 6.07 3.97 -10.32
CA GLU A 159 6.58 2.73 -9.73
C GLU A 159 5.91 1.52 -10.39
N LEU A 160 4.57 1.53 -10.48
CA LEU A 160 3.82 0.45 -11.12
C LEU A 160 4.05 0.37 -12.64
N GLU A 161 4.16 1.50 -13.34
CA GLU A 161 4.54 1.53 -14.76
C GLU A 161 5.91 0.89 -15.01
N THR A 162 6.86 1.19 -14.12
CA THR A 162 8.22 0.64 -14.15
C THR A 162 8.18 -0.85 -13.84
N LEU A 163 7.42 -1.28 -12.82
CA LEU A 163 7.21 -2.69 -12.51
C LEU A 163 6.61 -3.45 -13.70
N ALA A 164 5.60 -2.90 -14.36
CA ALA A 164 5.00 -3.50 -15.54
C ALA A 164 6.03 -3.72 -16.65
N LYS A 165 6.88 -2.72 -16.92
CA LYS A 165 7.99 -2.85 -17.88
C LYS A 165 9.00 -3.91 -17.44
N THR A 166 9.40 -3.92 -16.17
CA THR A 166 10.33 -4.91 -15.64
C THR A 166 9.78 -6.34 -15.77
N VAL A 167 8.48 -6.54 -15.52
CA VAL A 167 7.83 -7.84 -15.68
C VAL A 167 7.76 -8.26 -17.16
N GLU A 168 7.53 -7.33 -18.10
CA GLU A 168 7.58 -7.61 -19.54
C GLU A 168 8.95 -8.11 -20.00
N GLU A 169 10.02 -7.62 -19.39
CA GLU A 169 11.41 -8.00 -19.69
C GLU A 169 11.85 -9.31 -19.01
N CYS A 170 11.03 -9.86 -18.09
CA CYS A 170 11.32 -11.14 -17.44
C CYS A 170 11.22 -12.34 -18.42
N PRO A 171 11.93 -13.45 -18.17
CA PRO A 171 11.88 -14.64 -19.03
C PRO A 171 10.43 -15.11 -19.32
N PRO A 172 10.02 -15.23 -20.60
CA PRO A 172 8.61 -15.41 -20.97
C PRO A 172 8.04 -16.78 -20.58
N GLY A 173 8.89 -17.78 -20.32
CA GLY A 173 8.46 -19.12 -19.92
C GLY A 173 8.26 -19.30 -18.40
N LEU A 174 8.61 -18.31 -17.59
CA LEU A 174 8.55 -18.43 -16.12
C LEU A 174 7.32 -17.71 -15.55
N PRO A 175 6.71 -18.26 -14.49
CA PRO A 175 5.72 -17.56 -13.69
C PRO A 175 6.38 -16.38 -12.96
N VAL A 176 5.67 -15.25 -12.89
CA VAL A 176 6.18 -14.00 -12.30
C VAL A 176 5.22 -13.46 -11.25
N LEU A 177 5.76 -13.11 -10.08
CA LEU A 177 5.10 -12.26 -9.10
C LEU A 177 5.70 -10.85 -9.15
N GLY A 178 4.89 -9.86 -9.54
CA GLY A 178 5.19 -8.44 -9.39
C GLY A 178 4.74 -7.94 -8.02
N LEU A 179 5.66 -7.36 -7.25
CA LEU A 179 5.42 -6.84 -5.91
C LEU A 179 5.54 -5.31 -5.85
N VAL A 180 4.60 -4.70 -5.15
CA VAL A 180 4.58 -3.28 -4.80
C VAL A 180 4.64 -3.14 -3.27
N ASP A 181 5.41 -2.17 -2.78
CA ASP A 181 5.40 -1.81 -1.37
C ASP A 181 4.17 -0.95 -1.04
N GLY A 182 3.38 -1.37 -0.06
CA GLY A 182 2.20 -0.65 0.39
C GLY A 182 0.91 -1.14 -0.27
N SER A 183 0.08 -0.20 -0.75
CA SER A 183 -1.34 -0.42 -1.05
C SER A 183 -1.62 -0.17 -2.52
N LEU A 184 -2.39 -1.07 -3.17
CA LEU A 184 -2.92 -0.85 -4.51
C LEU A 184 -4.06 0.18 -4.51
N VAL A 185 -4.71 0.38 -3.36
CA VAL A 185 -5.69 1.47 -3.18
C VAL A 185 -4.95 2.79 -2.99
N LEU A 186 -5.14 3.75 -3.90
CA LEU A 186 -4.58 5.10 -3.80
C LEU A 186 -5.33 5.98 -2.79
N TRP A 187 -5.15 5.70 -1.49
CA TRP A 187 -5.84 6.39 -0.38
C TRP A 187 -5.70 7.92 -0.39
N GLY A 188 -4.62 8.46 -0.97
CA GLY A 188 -4.43 9.92 -1.12
C GLY A 188 -5.50 10.61 -1.97
N LEU A 189 -6.23 9.86 -2.80
CA LEU A 189 -7.35 10.36 -3.61
C LEU A 189 -8.71 10.26 -2.89
N SER A 190 -8.75 9.66 -1.69
CA SER A 190 -9.99 9.56 -0.92
C SER A 190 -10.48 10.92 -0.43
N GLY A 191 -11.79 11.06 -0.26
CA GLY A 191 -12.39 12.25 0.38
C GLY A 191 -12.40 13.53 -0.46
N HIS A 192 -12.29 13.44 -1.79
CA HIS A 192 -12.31 14.59 -2.71
C HIS A 192 -11.18 15.60 -2.45
N ALA A 193 -10.02 15.14 -1.99
CA ALA A 193 -8.85 15.99 -1.74
C ALA A 193 -8.35 16.72 -3.01
N TYR A 194 -8.57 16.11 -4.18
CA TYR A 194 -8.18 16.64 -5.48
C TYR A 194 -9.39 16.87 -6.37
N ARG A 195 -9.23 17.76 -7.35
CA ARG A 195 -10.24 17.99 -8.39
C ARG A 195 -10.42 16.72 -9.25
N PRO A 196 -11.60 16.48 -9.84
CA PRO A 196 -11.87 15.27 -10.59
C PRO A 196 -10.86 14.98 -11.70
N TYR A 197 -10.43 15.98 -12.47
CA TYR A 197 -9.47 15.79 -13.57
C TYR A 197 -8.09 15.32 -13.08
N VAL A 198 -7.68 15.68 -11.85
CA VAL A 198 -6.42 15.23 -11.26
C VAL A 198 -6.52 13.75 -10.90
N SER A 199 -7.60 13.37 -10.22
CA SER A 199 -7.85 11.96 -9.90
C SER A 199 -7.97 11.11 -11.17
N ASP A 200 -8.63 11.63 -12.21
CA ASP A 200 -8.78 11.00 -13.52
C ASP A 200 -7.42 10.76 -14.18
N ALA A 201 -6.56 11.78 -14.26
CA ALA A 201 -5.22 11.64 -14.82
C ALA A 201 -4.35 10.62 -14.05
N ILE A 202 -4.42 10.61 -12.71
CA ILE A 202 -3.67 9.63 -11.90
C ILE A 202 -4.16 8.20 -12.12
N ILE A 203 -5.48 8.00 -12.17
CA ILE A 203 -6.07 6.66 -12.21
C ILE A 203 -6.18 6.14 -13.64
N ASN A 204 -6.88 6.86 -14.52
CA ASN A 204 -7.25 6.41 -15.85
C ASN A 204 -6.12 6.53 -16.86
N ASP A 205 -5.27 7.55 -16.76
CA ASP A 205 -4.13 7.72 -17.67
C ASP A 205 -2.86 7.02 -17.17
N GLY A 206 -2.78 6.67 -15.88
CA GLY A 206 -1.60 6.12 -15.24
C GLY A 206 -1.79 4.72 -14.66
N LEU A 207 -2.48 4.63 -13.51
CA LEU A 207 -2.60 3.38 -12.73
C LEU A 207 -3.23 2.23 -13.52
N LEU A 208 -4.42 2.45 -14.09
CA LEU A 208 -5.17 1.40 -14.79
C LEU A 208 -4.45 0.88 -16.04
N PRO A 209 -3.84 1.74 -16.89
CA PRO A 209 -3.00 1.27 -17.99
C PRO A 209 -1.86 0.36 -17.54
N ALA A 210 -1.17 0.68 -16.44
CA ALA A 210 -0.09 -0.15 -15.91
C ALA A 210 -0.60 -1.52 -15.42
N MET A 211 -1.73 -1.55 -14.69
CA MET A 211 -2.37 -2.81 -14.27
C MET A 211 -2.84 -3.65 -15.45
N LYS A 212 -3.41 -3.01 -16.49
CA LYS A 212 -3.88 -3.68 -17.70
C LYS A 212 -2.76 -4.34 -18.49
N ARG A 213 -1.56 -3.74 -18.51
CA ARG A 213 -0.38 -4.37 -19.12
C ARG A 213 -0.04 -5.69 -18.42
N LEU A 214 -0.04 -5.70 -17.09
CA LEU A 214 0.21 -6.90 -16.29
C LEU A 214 -0.89 -7.96 -16.45
N GLU A 215 -2.16 -7.53 -16.45
CA GLU A 215 -3.31 -8.41 -16.72
C GLU A 215 -3.18 -9.09 -18.09
N LYS A 216 -2.83 -8.33 -19.13
CA LYS A 216 -2.64 -8.87 -20.48
C LYS A 216 -1.52 -9.91 -20.56
N LEU A 217 -0.42 -9.72 -19.81
CA LEU A 217 0.64 -10.73 -19.73
C LEU A 217 0.12 -12.02 -19.08
N ALA A 218 -0.76 -11.89 -18.08
CA ALA A 218 -1.34 -13.03 -17.38
C ALA A 218 -2.20 -13.93 -18.27
N GLU A 219 -2.70 -13.43 -19.41
CA GLU A 219 -3.42 -14.23 -20.41
C GLU A 219 -2.51 -15.25 -21.11
N THR A 220 -1.20 -15.00 -21.16
CA THR A 220 -0.24 -15.82 -21.93
C THR A 220 0.70 -16.65 -21.06
N ARG A 221 0.92 -16.25 -19.81
CA ARG A 221 1.75 -16.95 -18.82
C ARG A 221 1.33 -16.54 -17.40
N PRO A 222 1.65 -17.28 -16.34
CA PRO A 222 1.26 -16.90 -14.99
C PRO A 222 2.01 -15.63 -14.54
N VAL A 223 1.33 -14.49 -14.59
CA VAL A 223 1.80 -13.23 -14.00
C VAL A 223 0.81 -12.85 -12.92
N ALA A 224 1.28 -12.55 -11.71
CA ALA A 224 0.45 -12.01 -10.65
C ALA A 224 0.99 -10.66 -10.19
N LEU A 225 0.09 -9.71 -9.96
CA LEU A 225 0.39 -8.45 -9.28
C LEU A 225 -0.08 -8.55 -7.84
N ALA A 226 0.78 -8.19 -6.89
CA ALA A 226 0.40 -8.01 -5.50
C ALA A 226 1.08 -6.79 -4.89
N ALA A 227 0.42 -6.16 -3.93
CA ALA A 227 1.05 -5.20 -3.03
C ALA A 227 1.10 -5.78 -1.62
N TYR A 228 2.17 -5.48 -0.88
CA TYR A 228 2.37 -5.96 0.48
C TYR A 228 2.34 -4.79 1.46
N VAL A 229 1.41 -4.83 2.41
CA VAL A 229 1.30 -3.88 3.52
C VAL A 229 1.80 -4.56 4.79
N SER A 230 2.97 -4.16 5.26
CA SER A 230 3.53 -4.58 6.55
C SER A 230 2.75 -3.99 7.73
N PHE A 231 2.66 -4.76 8.80
CA PHE A 231 2.02 -4.41 10.07
C PHE A 231 0.71 -3.59 9.96
N PRO A 232 -0.28 -4.07 9.18
CA PRO A 232 -1.43 -3.29 8.74
C PRO A 232 -2.30 -2.84 9.93
N ARG A 233 -2.81 -1.61 9.85
CA ARG A 233 -3.66 -0.98 10.87
C ARG A 233 -5.13 -0.87 10.43
N SER A 234 -5.52 -1.66 9.44
CA SER A 234 -6.87 -1.74 8.90
C SER A 234 -7.84 -2.38 9.89
N THR A 235 -9.13 -2.08 9.70
CA THR A 235 -10.25 -2.65 10.45
C THR A 235 -11.34 -3.18 9.52
N GLU A 236 -11.03 -3.43 8.24
CA GLU A 236 -12.03 -3.82 7.24
C GLU A 236 -12.64 -5.20 7.54
N ALA A 237 -11.82 -6.18 7.93
CA ALA A 237 -12.29 -7.51 8.30
C ALA A 237 -12.99 -7.51 9.67
N VAL A 238 -12.45 -6.78 10.65
CA VAL A 238 -13.11 -6.55 11.95
C VAL A 238 -14.49 -5.90 11.75
N ASN A 239 -14.60 -4.93 10.86
CA ASN A 239 -15.85 -4.26 10.56
C ASN A 239 -16.80 -5.15 9.74
N ALA A 240 -16.28 -6.07 8.92
CA ALA A 240 -17.08 -7.11 8.27
C ALA A 240 -17.69 -8.08 9.30
N VAL A 241 -16.92 -8.46 10.33
CA VAL A 241 -17.44 -9.24 11.47
C VAL A 241 -18.49 -8.43 12.21
N ARG A 242 -18.20 -7.16 12.53
CA ARG A 242 -19.12 -6.27 13.25
C ARG A 242 -20.47 -6.13 12.55
N CYS A 243 -20.47 -5.87 11.25
CA CYS A 243 -21.72 -5.69 10.52
C CYS A 243 -22.49 -7.00 10.32
N SER A 244 -21.79 -8.14 10.25
CA SER A 244 -22.41 -9.46 10.18
C SER A 244 -23.12 -9.84 11.49
N LEU A 245 -22.58 -9.42 12.63
CA LEU A 245 -23.18 -9.61 13.95
C LEU A 245 -24.24 -8.55 14.30
N CYS A 246 -24.29 -7.43 13.57
CA CYS A 246 -25.14 -6.29 13.89
C CYS A 246 -26.63 -6.60 13.60
N PRO A 247 -27.52 -6.52 14.62
CA PRO A 247 -28.95 -6.63 14.44
C PRO A 247 -29.61 -5.30 14.04
N HIS A 248 -28.88 -4.19 14.12
CA HIS A 248 -29.40 -2.84 13.93
C HIS A 248 -29.40 -2.41 12.46
N ASP A 249 -30.34 -1.55 12.10
CA ASP A 249 -30.41 -0.92 10.78
C ASP A 249 -29.28 0.12 10.57
N ASN A 250 -29.02 0.48 9.31
CA ASN A 250 -27.95 1.41 8.95
C ASN A 250 -28.13 2.79 9.61
N ALA A 251 -29.36 3.27 9.83
CA ALA A 251 -29.61 4.56 10.47
C ALA A 251 -29.04 4.64 11.90
N VAL A 252 -29.16 3.56 12.67
CA VAL A 252 -28.59 3.45 14.03
C VAL A 252 -27.06 3.39 13.95
N CYS A 253 -26.54 2.65 12.97
CA CYS A 253 -25.10 2.54 12.74
C CYS A 253 -24.47 3.92 12.52
N THR A 254 -25.05 4.77 11.67
CA THR A 254 -24.54 6.12 11.35
C THR A 254 -24.39 7.03 12.59
N GLN A 255 -25.20 6.81 13.62
CA GLN A 255 -25.17 7.60 14.86
C GLN A 255 -24.21 7.01 15.91
N SER A 256 -24.00 5.70 15.88
CA SER A 256 -23.39 4.97 16.99
C SER A 256 -22.09 4.25 16.65
N CYS A 257 -21.66 4.25 15.39
CA CYS A 257 -20.51 3.49 14.90
C CYS A 257 -19.56 4.37 14.07
N ASN A 258 -18.27 4.06 14.16
CA ASN A 258 -17.23 4.54 13.25
C ASN A 258 -16.23 3.41 12.94
N ASN A 259 -15.18 3.72 12.18
CA ASN A 259 -14.17 2.73 11.76
C ASN A 259 -13.54 1.91 12.88
N ARG A 260 -13.52 2.41 14.12
CA ARG A 260 -12.80 1.79 15.25
C ARG A 260 -13.69 1.46 16.45
N ARG A 261 -14.85 2.11 16.58
CA ARG A 261 -15.69 2.02 17.77
C ARG A 261 -17.18 1.97 17.44
N SER A 262 -17.92 1.30 18.30
CA SER A 262 -19.37 1.39 18.44
C SER A 262 -19.75 1.59 19.91
N THR A 263 -20.86 2.27 20.16
CA THR A 263 -21.51 2.36 21.48
C THR A 263 -22.68 1.38 21.64
N GLN A 264 -22.98 0.58 20.62
CA GLN A 264 -24.09 -0.38 20.61
C GLN A 264 -23.60 -1.80 20.76
N GLN A 265 -24.32 -2.60 21.53
CA GLN A 265 -24.14 -4.05 21.60
C GLN A 265 -24.84 -4.73 20.41
N PRO A 266 -24.29 -5.80 19.80
CA PRO A 266 -23.00 -6.43 20.10
C PRO A 266 -21.80 -5.79 19.37
N CYS A 267 -22.01 -4.69 18.64
CA CYS A 267 -21.01 -4.07 17.77
C CYS A 267 -19.78 -3.55 18.51
N ASP A 268 -19.93 -3.11 19.75
CA ASP A 268 -18.87 -2.64 20.63
C ASP A 268 -17.88 -3.75 21.06
N GLY A 269 -18.29 -5.02 20.94
CA GLY A 269 -17.41 -6.18 21.08
C GLY A 269 -16.20 -6.11 20.14
N ALA A 270 -16.34 -5.48 18.97
CA ALA A 270 -15.28 -5.29 17.98
C ALA A 270 -14.43 -4.01 18.19
N ASN A 271 -14.64 -3.24 19.27
CA ASN A 271 -13.90 -2.01 19.52
C ASN A 271 -12.41 -2.28 19.73
N GLU A 272 -11.54 -1.38 19.24
CA GLU A 272 -10.10 -1.40 19.52
C GLU A 272 -9.31 -2.62 18.97
N PHE A 273 -9.97 -3.49 18.21
CA PHE A 273 -9.31 -4.54 17.45
C PHE A 273 -8.99 -4.07 16.03
N LEU A 274 -7.87 -4.55 15.52
CA LEU A 274 -7.42 -4.42 14.15
C LEU A 274 -7.54 -5.77 13.45
N ASP A 275 -7.54 -5.76 12.12
CA ASP A 275 -7.66 -6.99 11.32
C ASP A 275 -6.53 -7.98 11.68
N ARG A 276 -5.31 -7.48 11.84
CA ARG A 276 -4.16 -8.29 12.29
C ARG A 276 -4.37 -8.98 13.64
N ASP A 277 -5.18 -8.41 14.56
CA ASP A 277 -5.41 -9.04 15.87
C ASP A 277 -6.22 -10.33 15.71
N ILE A 278 -7.21 -10.32 14.82
CA ILE A 278 -7.99 -11.51 14.48
C ILE A 278 -7.08 -12.56 13.84
N PHE A 279 -6.32 -12.17 12.82
CA PHE A 279 -5.54 -13.14 12.04
C PHE A 279 -4.28 -13.63 12.75
N GLN A 280 -3.70 -12.86 13.69
CA GLN A 280 -2.65 -13.34 14.58
C GLN A 280 -3.10 -14.54 15.42
N ARG A 281 -4.41 -14.61 15.73
CA ARG A 281 -5.00 -15.72 16.50
C ARG A 281 -5.35 -16.93 15.65
N LEU A 282 -5.65 -16.71 14.37
CA LEU A 282 -6.19 -17.74 13.47
C LEU A 282 -5.16 -18.38 12.54
N LEU A 283 -4.13 -17.64 12.13
CA LEU A 283 -3.21 -18.06 11.08
C LEU A 283 -1.91 -18.58 11.69
N GLU A 284 -1.53 -19.81 11.32
CA GLU A 284 -0.17 -20.32 11.51
C GLU A 284 0.81 -19.65 10.52
N PRO A 285 2.13 -19.64 10.78
CA PRO A 285 3.11 -19.11 9.84
C PRO A 285 2.95 -19.67 8.42
N GLY A 286 2.92 -18.78 7.43
CA GLY A 286 2.66 -19.08 6.04
C GLY A 286 1.19 -19.20 5.65
N TRP A 287 0.25 -19.31 6.59
CA TRP A 287 -1.18 -19.43 6.26
C TRP A 287 -1.79 -18.07 5.95
N ARG A 288 -2.82 -18.07 5.10
CA ARG A 288 -3.61 -16.89 4.75
C ARG A 288 -5.05 -16.93 5.25
N SER A 289 -5.65 -15.76 5.39
CA SER A 289 -7.09 -15.57 5.57
C SER A 289 -7.88 -15.87 4.28
N PRO A 290 -9.22 -15.82 4.35
CA PRO A 290 -10.04 -15.63 3.17
C PRO A 290 -9.63 -14.40 2.36
N VAL A 291 -10.02 -14.39 1.09
CA VAL A 291 -9.95 -13.21 0.21
C VAL A 291 -11.18 -12.35 0.43
N TYR A 292 -10.94 -11.06 0.60
CA TYR A 292 -11.96 -10.04 0.77
C TYR A 292 -11.84 -9.00 -0.34
N LYS A 293 -12.96 -8.36 -0.67
CA LYS A 293 -12.96 -7.20 -1.56
C LYS A 293 -12.98 -5.92 -0.73
N THR A 294 -12.15 -4.94 -1.08
CA THR A 294 -12.19 -3.64 -0.38
C THR A 294 -13.41 -2.84 -0.82
N ASN A 295 -14.04 -2.16 0.15
CA ASN A 295 -15.11 -1.21 -0.10
C ASN A 295 -14.61 0.26 -0.13
N SER A 296 -13.30 0.47 -0.29
CA SER A 296 -12.73 1.82 -0.44
C SER A 296 -13.44 2.54 -1.57
N SER A 297 -13.85 3.79 -1.34
CA SER A 297 -14.53 4.60 -2.37
C SER A 297 -13.66 4.74 -3.62
N VAL A 298 -12.33 4.86 -3.46
CA VAL A 298 -11.39 4.97 -4.58
C VAL A 298 -11.46 3.74 -5.48
N SER A 299 -11.26 2.54 -4.91
CA SER A 299 -11.36 1.28 -5.67
C SER A 299 -12.77 1.10 -6.23
N ARG A 300 -13.81 1.30 -5.42
CA ARG A 300 -15.22 1.05 -5.79
C ARG A 300 -15.74 1.99 -6.88
N GLU A 301 -15.34 3.27 -6.88
CA GLU A 301 -15.94 4.28 -7.75
C GLU A 301 -15.04 4.63 -8.94
N SER A 302 -13.72 4.52 -8.78
CA SER A 302 -12.77 5.03 -9.78
C SER A 302 -12.03 3.96 -10.56
N TYR A 303 -11.94 2.71 -10.07
CA TYR A 303 -11.25 1.63 -10.81
C TYR A 303 -12.23 0.85 -11.69
N ASP A 304 -11.76 0.27 -12.79
CA ASP A 304 -12.58 -0.65 -13.59
C ASP A 304 -12.85 -1.96 -12.85
N GLU A 305 -13.87 -2.70 -13.29
CA GLU A 305 -14.28 -3.96 -12.65
C GLU A 305 -13.16 -5.00 -12.52
N ALA A 306 -12.31 -5.15 -13.53
CA ALA A 306 -11.18 -6.08 -13.51
C ALA A 306 -10.04 -5.65 -12.56
N HIS A 307 -9.98 -4.36 -12.24
CA HIS A 307 -8.91 -3.75 -11.45
C HIS A 307 -9.33 -3.38 -10.02
N LYS A 308 -10.57 -3.71 -9.63
CA LYS A 308 -10.99 -3.61 -8.22
C LYS A 308 -10.03 -4.38 -7.33
N VAL A 309 -9.69 -3.78 -6.19
CA VAL A 309 -8.73 -4.36 -5.25
C VAL A 309 -9.40 -5.36 -4.32
N TYR A 310 -8.78 -6.52 -4.21
CA TYR A 310 -9.06 -7.56 -3.24
C TYR A 310 -7.86 -7.70 -2.33
N PHE A 311 -8.03 -8.32 -1.18
CA PHE A 311 -6.95 -8.52 -0.24
C PHE A 311 -7.17 -9.74 0.63
N PHE A 312 -6.08 -10.28 1.15
CA PHE A 312 -6.07 -11.27 2.22
C PHE A 312 -4.95 -10.93 3.19
N TYR A 313 -5.00 -11.52 4.38
CA TYR A 313 -3.94 -11.44 5.38
C TYR A 313 -3.11 -12.72 5.33
N VAL A 314 -1.81 -12.60 5.53
CA VAL A 314 -0.88 -13.73 5.62
C VAL A 314 -0.07 -13.60 6.90
N ASN A 315 0.13 -14.71 7.60
CA ASN A 315 1.11 -14.73 8.68
C ASN A 315 2.50 -14.91 8.08
N ALA A 316 3.30 -13.84 8.05
CA ALA A 316 4.65 -13.80 7.53
C ALA A 316 5.70 -14.35 8.53
N GLY A 317 5.26 -15.03 9.59
CA GLY A 317 6.11 -15.61 10.64
C GLY A 317 6.27 -14.67 11.83
N GLU A 318 6.79 -13.47 11.57
CA GLU A 318 7.02 -12.44 12.61
C GLU A 318 5.84 -11.46 12.75
N GLU A 319 5.04 -11.30 11.69
CA GLU A 319 3.89 -10.41 11.68
C GLU A 319 2.75 -10.94 10.80
N ILE A 320 1.56 -10.36 10.97
CA ILE A 320 0.52 -10.45 9.96
C ILE A 320 0.74 -9.35 8.92
N GLY A 321 0.98 -9.74 7.67
CA GLY A 321 0.97 -8.85 6.51
C GLY A 321 -0.40 -8.82 5.84
N ARG A 322 -0.72 -7.73 5.14
CA ARG A 322 -1.86 -7.66 4.21
C ARG A 322 -1.35 -7.68 2.79
N VAL A 323 -1.87 -8.59 1.99
CA VAL A 323 -1.57 -8.72 0.57
C VAL A 323 -2.77 -8.21 -0.21
N GLU A 324 -2.58 -7.18 -1.04
CA GLU A 324 -3.59 -6.66 -1.94
C GLU A 324 -3.34 -7.14 -3.36
N VAL A 325 -4.38 -7.57 -4.06
CA VAL A 325 -4.31 -8.08 -5.43
C VAL A 325 -5.47 -7.52 -6.26
N PRO A 326 -5.32 -7.33 -7.58
CA PRO A 326 -6.46 -7.00 -8.42
C PRO A 326 -7.41 -8.20 -8.57
N LYS A 327 -8.67 -7.92 -8.94
CA LYS A 327 -9.72 -8.93 -9.13
C LYS A 327 -9.31 -10.10 -10.02
N TRP A 328 -8.60 -9.82 -11.12
CA TRP A 328 -8.17 -10.87 -12.06
C TRP A 328 -7.19 -11.88 -11.44
N VAL A 329 -6.40 -11.46 -10.43
CA VAL A 329 -5.56 -12.36 -9.62
C VAL A 329 -6.41 -13.07 -8.57
N ALA A 330 -7.27 -12.34 -7.85
CA ALA A 330 -8.11 -12.89 -6.80
C ALA A 330 -9.04 -14.01 -7.29
N ASN A 331 -9.63 -13.84 -8.48
CA ASN A 331 -10.60 -14.77 -9.05
C ASN A 331 -9.97 -15.92 -9.83
N ASN A 332 -8.65 -15.96 -9.93
CA ASN A 332 -7.92 -17.05 -10.57
C ASN A 332 -7.16 -17.83 -9.50
N GLU A 333 -7.65 -19.03 -9.16
CA GLU A 333 -7.08 -19.87 -8.10
C GLU A 333 -5.59 -20.17 -8.31
N THR A 334 -5.15 -20.32 -9.57
CA THR A 334 -3.72 -20.55 -9.88
C THR A 334 -2.88 -19.32 -9.55
N LEU A 335 -3.33 -18.12 -9.92
CA LEU A 335 -2.60 -16.88 -9.65
C LEU A 335 -2.64 -16.48 -8.17
N LEU A 336 -3.77 -16.71 -7.50
CA LEU A 336 -3.91 -16.49 -6.07
C LEU A 336 -3.00 -17.43 -5.28
N SER A 337 -2.98 -18.73 -5.63
CA SER A 337 -2.09 -19.72 -5.02
C SER A 337 -0.63 -19.38 -5.27
N LEU A 338 -0.27 -18.98 -6.49
CA LEU A 338 1.08 -18.50 -6.83
C LEU A 338 1.46 -17.29 -5.95
N THR A 339 0.59 -16.28 -5.88
CA THR A 339 0.82 -15.06 -5.08
C THR A 339 1.05 -15.39 -3.62
N HIS A 340 0.17 -16.20 -3.02
CA HIS A 340 0.28 -16.60 -1.61
C HIS A 340 1.60 -17.33 -1.33
N SER A 341 1.92 -18.34 -2.15
CA SER A 341 3.12 -19.16 -1.98
C SER A 341 4.40 -18.35 -2.15
N LEU A 342 4.44 -17.47 -3.15
CA LEU A 342 5.61 -16.65 -3.44
C LEU A 342 5.79 -15.48 -2.46
N VAL A 343 4.70 -14.83 -2.00
CA VAL A 343 4.81 -13.84 -0.92
C VAL A 343 5.38 -14.48 0.34
N TRP A 344 4.91 -15.67 0.71
CA TRP A 344 5.44 -16.41 1.85
C TRP A 344 6.92 -16.74 1.68
N ASP A 345 7.34 -17.30 0.54
CA ASP A 345 8.76 -17.57 0.25
C ASP A 345 9.63 -16.30 0.39
N GLN A 346 9.16 -15.17 -0.15
CA GLN A 346 9.89 -13.90 -0.03
C GLN A 346 10.00 -13.41 1.41
N CYS A 347 8.93 -13.55 2.21
CA CYS A 347 8.98 -13.20 3.63
C CYS A 347 9.91 -14.13 4.41
N GLN A 348 9.95 -15.43 4.13
CA GLN A 348 10.88 -16.35 4.78
C GLN A 348 12.34 -15.98 4.50
N ARG A 349 12.64 -15.60 3.25
CA ARG A 349 13.98 -15.16 2.84
C ARG A 349 14.36 -13.80 3.42
N GLY A 350 13.41 -12.90 3.57
CA GLY A 350 13.60 -11.54 4.07
C GLY A 350 13.21 -11.32 5.54
N GLN A 351 13.24 -12.38 6.38
CA GLN A 351 13.03 -12.29 7.83
C GLN A 351 11.69 -11.65 8.23
N GLY A 352 10.60 -12.05 7.58
CA GLY A 352 9.25 -11.57 7.84
C GLY A 352 8.77 -10.46 6.90
N TYR A 353 9.62 -10.00 5.98
CA TYR A 353 9.28 -9.00 4.96
C TYR A 353 9.77 -9.45 3.57
N PRO A 354 9.04 -9.16 2.46
CA PRO A 354 9.47 -9.62 1.15
C PRO A 354 10.83 -9.07 0.73
N VAL A 355 11.82 -9.96 0.54
CA VAL A 355 13.20 -9.56 0.21
C VAL A 355 13.31 -8.74 -1.08
N ALA A 356 12.52 -9.06 -2.12
CA ALA A 356 12.52 -8.27 -3.35
C ALA A 356 12.13 -6.80 -3.11
N ILE A 357 11.16 -6.54 -2.21
CA ILE A 357 10.74 -5.18 -1.85
C ILE A 357 11.86 -4.45 -1.10
N SER A 358 12.49 -5.10 -0.11
CA SER A 358 13.63 -4.54 0.61
C SER A 358 14.76 -4.15 -0.34
N GLU A 359 15.13 -5.04 -1.26
CA GLU A 359 16.21 -4.76 -2.22
C GLU A 359 15.85 -3.62 -3.16
N SER A 360 14.60 -3.56 -3.66
CA SER A 360 14.16 -2.43 -4.49
C SER A 360 14.17 -1.09 -3.74
N HIS A 361 13.82 -1.11 -2.44
CA HIS A 361 13.88 0.08 -1.59
C HIS A 361 15.30 0.62 -1.50
N GLU A 362 16.27 -0.25 -1.19
CA GLU A 362 17.69 0.14 -1.09
C GLU A 362 18.22 0.75 -2.39
N GLN A 363 17.78 0.25 -3.55
CA GLN A 363 18.15 0.84 -4.84
C GLN A 363 17.43 2.18 -5.12
N ALA A 364 16.26 2.41 -4.53
CA ALA A 364 15.45 3.60 -4.78
C ALA A 364 15.88 4.80 -3.92
N VAL A 365 16.51 4.58 -2.77
CA VAL A 365 16.81 5.62 -1.77
C VAL A 365 17.60 6.80 -2.34
N VAL A 366 17.02 7.99 -2.23
CA VAL A 366 17.70 9.28 -2.45
C VAL A 366 18.07 9.88 -1.09
N SER A 367 19.35 9.75 -0.73
CA SER A 367 19.89 10.16 0.56
C SER A 367 19.95 11.68 0.71
N ALA A 368 20.17 12.15 1.94
CA ALA A 368 20.44 13.57 2.20
C ALA A 368 21.72 14.07 1.48
N GLY A 369 22.68 13.17 1.23
CA GLY A 369 23.87 13.46 0.43
C GLY A 369 23.52 13.72 -1.03
N ASP A 370 22.74 12.83 -1.64
CA ASP A 370 22.30 12.93 -3.03
C ASP A 370 21.50 14.20 -3.28
N ARG A 371 20.62 14.57 -2.34
CA ARG A 371 19.87 15.84 -2.40
C ARG A 371 20.78 17.07 -2.44
N ARG A 372 21.90 17.06 -1.70
CA ARG A 372 22.87 18.16 -1.73
C ARG A 372 23.64 18.19 -3.05
N VAL A 373 24.06 17.03 -3.54
CA VAL A 373 24.77 16.89 -4.81
C VAL A 373 23.87 17.33 -5.98
N PHE A 374 22.62 16.87 -6.02
CA PHE A 374 21.61 17.28 -7.00
C PHE A 374 21.46 18.81 -7.06
N ARG A 375 21.24 19.45 -5.90
CA ARG A 375 21.11 20.92 -5.82
C ARG A 375 22.35 21.63 -6.37
N ARG A 376 23.54 21.15 -6.03
CA ARG A 376 24.80 21.71 -6.53
C ARG A 376 24.91 21.54 -8.05
N LEU A 377 24.65 20.35 -8.58
CA LEU A 377 24.72 20.08 -10.02
C LEU A 377 23.73 20.94 -10.81
N LEU A 378 22.52 21.14 -10.28
CA LEU A 378 21.53 22.02 -10.89
C LEU A 378 22.01 23.48 -10.89
N THR A 379 22.52 23.99 -9.77
CA THR A 379 23.09 25.34 -9.67
C THR A 379 24.26 25.53 -10.65
N ASP A 380 25.24 24.62 -10.62
CA ASP A 380 26.41 24.67 -11.49
C ASP A 380 26.02 24.63 -12.98
N SER A 381 24.99 23.85 -13.35
CA SER A 381 24.47 23.75 -14.71
C SER A 381 23.84 25.07 -15.19
N LEU A 382 23.06 25.72 -14.33
CA LEU A 382 22.43 27.01 -14.63
C LEU A 382 23.46 28.13 -14.77
N GLU A 383 24.45 28.17 -13.87
CA GLU A 383 25.54 29.15 -13.92
C GLU A 383 26.38 29.00 -15.20
N ARG A 384 26.64 27.77 -15.65
CA ARG A 384 27.31 27.51 -16.95
C ARG A 384 26.55 28.06 -18.14
N GLN A 385 25.23 28.17 -18.05
CA GLN A 385 24.36 28.75 -19.08
C GLN A 385 24.12 30.26 -18.86
N GLY A 386 24.80 30.88 -17.90
CA GLY A 386 24.64 32.31 -17.58
C GLY A 386 23.31 32.66 -16.89
N LEU A 387 22.59 31.66 -16.39
CA LEU A 387 21.33 31.86 -15.66
C LEU A 387 21.62 32.09 -14.17
N SER A 388 20.95 33.08 -13.57
CA SER A 388 21.14 33.43 -12.17
C SER A 388 20.58 32.34 -11.25
N ALA A 389 21.44 31.71 -10.45
CA ALA A 389 21.06 30.73 -9.43
C ALA A 389 20.61 31.39 -8.10
N ALA A 390 19.83 32.47 -8.18
CA ALA A 390 19.44 33.24 -7.00
C ALA A 390 18.53 32.43 -6.06
N THR A 391 19.13 31.79 -5.05
CA THR A 391 18.42 31.16 -3.93
C THR A 391 17.85 32.21 -2.98
N SER A 392 16.76 31.91 -2.27
CA SER A 392 16.16 32.88 -1.33
C SER A 392 17.16 33.33 -0.24
N GLN A 393 17.11 34.62 0.15
CA GLN A 393 17.98 35.21 1.18
C GLN A 393 17.89 34.48 2.54
N LYS A 394 16.79 33.76 2.79
CA LYS A 394 16.55 32.98 4.02
C LYS A 394 17.32 31.66 4.07
N ASP A 395 17.62 31.04 2.93
CA ASP A 395 18.48 29.86 2.89
C ASP A 395 19.96 30.24 2.96
N ARG A 396 20.31 31.41 2.42
CA ARG A 396 21.64 32.00 2.55
C ARG A 396 21.98 32.30 4.02
N SER A 397 21.02 32.82 4.81
CA SER A 397 21.20 33.09 6.23
C SER A 397 21.21 31.84 7.14
N LYS A 398 20.76 30.68 6.66
CA LYS A 398 20.90 29.40 7.39
C LYS A 398 22.26 28.74 7.16
N ARG A 399 22.95 29.06 6.06
CA ARG A 399 24.29 28.54 5.72
C ARG A 399 25.42 29.34 6.36
N SER A 400 25.13 30.55 6.85
CA SER A 400 26.06 31.38 7.60
C SER A 400 25.53 31.53 9.03
N PRO A 401 26.24 31.05 10.06
CA PRO A 401 25.91 31.41 11.44
C PRO A 401 25.88 32.93 11.57
N TRP A 402 24.95 33.46 12.37
CA TRP A 402 25.00 34.86 12.79
C TRP A 402 26.35 35.10 13.46
N VAL A 403 27.15 36.02 12.91
CA VAL A 403 28.42 36.49 13.50
C VAL A 403 28.13 37.31 14.74
#